data_AF-A0A8B9WEA0-F1
#
_entry.id   AF-A0A8B9WEA0-F1
#
_cell.length_a   1.000
_cell.length_b   1.000
_cell.length_c   1.000
_cell.angle_alpha   90.00
_cell.angle_beta   90.00
_cell.angle_gamma   90.00
#
_symmetry.space_group_name_H-M   'P 1'
#
loop_
_entity.id
_entity.type
_entity.pdbx_description
1 polymer ?
#
loop_
_entity_poly.entity_id
_entity_poly.type
_entity_poly.pdbx_seq_one_letter_code
_entity_poly.pdbx_strand_id
1 'polypeptide(L)'
;MGRLHCTQDPVPEAVGGDMQQLNQLSAQQFSALTEVLFHFLTEPKEVERFLAQLSEFAATNQISLGPLRSIVKSLLLVPNGALKKGLTAEQVRADFMTLGLSEEKAIYFSEKWKQNAPTLARWAVGQTLMINQLVDMEWKFGVTSGSSELEKVGSIFLQLKLVVKKGNQTENVYIAKQCCVATGARLSAPRRGRHRSKSRRVCAYWKNLTNKHTCANGAKR
;
A
#
# COMPACT_ATOMS: atom_id res chain seq x y z
N MET A 1 -23.89 -0.14 16.16
CA MET A 1 -23.08 0.63 15.20
C MET A 1 -22.72 -0.30 14.05
N GLY A 2 -23.04 0.06 12.81
CA GLY A 2 -22.68 -0.73 11.63
C GLY A 2 -21.16 -0.79 11.45
N ARG A 3 -20.65 -1.84 10.81
CA ARG A 3 -19.21 -1.96 10.49
C ARG A 3 -18.88 -0.96 9.37
N LEU A 4 -17.84 -0.16 9.57
CA LEU A 4 -17.39 0.78 8.54
C LEU A 4 -16.56 0.08 7.46
N HIS A 5 -16.64 0.56 6.23
CA HIS A 5 -15.78 0.11 5.13
C HIS A 5 -14.36 0.65 5.33
N CYS A 6 -14.22 1.90 5.78
CA CYS A 6 -12.95 2.60 5.95
C CYS A 6 -12.06 2.02 7.05
N THR A 7 -12.64 1.44 8.13
CA THR A 7 -11.88 0.83 9.22
C THR A 7 -12.58 -0.40 9.79
N GLN A 8 -11.79 -1.37 10.25
CA GLN A 8 -12.28 -2.50 11.06
C GLN A 8 -12.05 -2.28 12.55
N ASP A 9 -11.28 -1.24 12.90
CA ASP A 9 -10.97 -0.87 14.28
C ASP A 9 -12.18 -0.22 14.95
N PRO A 10 -12.26 -0.27 16.29
CA PRO A 10 -13.29 0.45 17.03
C PRO A 10 -13.20 1.95 16.75
N VAL A 11 -14.35 2.55 16.43
CA VAL A 11 -14.48 3.98 16.20
C VAL A 11 -14.42 4.71 17.54
N PRO A 12 -13.64 5.80 17.68
CA PRO A 12 -13.62 6.59 18.91
C PRO A 12 -15.02 7.13 19.26
N GLU A 13 -15.40 7.11 20.53
CA GLU A 13 -16.73 7.53 20.99
C GLU A 13 -17.06 9.00 20.64
N ALA A 14 -16.04 9.86 20.61
CA ALA A 14 -16.17 11.27 20.25
C ALA A 14 -16.71 11.48 18.83
N VAL A 15 -16.49 10.53 17.91
CA VAL A 15 -16.90 10.67 16.49
C VAL A 15 -18.40 10.82 16.37
N GLY A 16 -19.19 10.05 17.12
CA GLY A 16 -20.65 10.15 17.06
C GLY A 16 -21.16 11.53 17.50
N GLY A 17 -20.60 12.07 18.59
CA GLY A 17 -20.91 13.43 19.08
C GLY A 17 -20.52 14.51 18.08
N ASP A 18 -19.33 14.39 17.49
CA ASP A 18 -18.83 15.31 16.48
C ASP A 18 -19.71 15.31 15.21
N MET A 19 -20.23 14.15 14.78
CA MET A 19 -21.17 14.07 13.65
C MET A 19 -22.51 14.76 13.96
N GLN A 20 -22.99 14.68 15.20
CA GLN A 20 -24.18 15.44 15.61
C GLN A 20 -23.92 16.95 15.60
N GLN A 21 -22.74 17.41 16.00
CA GLN A 21 -22.36 18.82 15.89
C GLN A 21 -22.25 19.26 14.42
N LEU A 22 -21.68 18.42 13.56
CA LEU A 22 -21.65 18.67 12.11
C LEU A 22 -23.05 18.81 11.52
N ASN A 23 -24.04 18.07 12.03
CA ASN A 23 -25.42 18.19 11.60
C ASN A 23 -26.04 19.55 11.93
N GLN A 24 -25.57 20.25 12.97
CA GLN A 24 -26.04 21.60 13.33
C GLN A 24 -25.52 22.71 12.41
N LEU A 25 -24.42 22.48 11.68
CA LEU A 25 -23.91 23.45 10.71
C LEU A 25 -24.91 23.66 9.56
N SER A 26 -25.03 24.89 9.07
CA SER A 26 -25.78 25.14 7.84
C SER A 26 -25.14 24.43 6.64
N ALA A 27 -25.90 24.25 5.56
CA ALA A 27 -25.37 23.65 4.33
C ALA A 27 -24.15 24.42 3.79
N GLN A 28 -24.16 25.76 3.88
CA GLN A 28 -23.05 26.63 3.46
C GLN A 28 -21.81 26.49 4.36
N GLN A 29 -22.02 26.38 5.67
CA GLN A 29 -20.93 26.15 6.62
C GLN A 29 -20.28 24.79 6.41
N PHE A 30 -21.10 23.76 6.20
CA PHE A 30 -20.62 22.41 5.92
C PHE A 30 -19.87 22.35 4.59
N SER A 31 -20.36 23.00 3.53
CA SER A 31 -19.66 23.05 2.25
C SER A 31 -18.31 23.76 2.36
N ALA A 32 -18.25 24.91 3.04
CA ALA A 32 -16.99 25.64 3.23
C ALA A 32 -15.97 24.83 4.05
N LEU A 33 -16.40 24.17 5.13
CA LEU A 33 -15.53 23.29 5.91
C LEU A 33 -15.02 22.10 5.08
N THR A 34 -15.89 21.51 4.26
CA THR A 34 -15.53 20.41 3.36
C THR A 34 -14.50 20.86 2.33
N GLU A 35 -14.62 22.06 1.78
CA GLU A 35 -13.64 22.61 0.83
C GLU A 35 -12.27 22.84 1.46
N VAL A 36 -12.22 23.42 2.67
CA VAL A 36 -10.97 23.55 3.44
C VAL A 36 -10.33 22.19 3.68
N LEU A 37 -11.13 21.17 4.00
CA LEU A 37 -10.66 19.81 4.24
C LEU A 37 -10.12 19.14 2.97
N PHE A 38 -10.81 19.26 1.83
CA PHE A 38 -10.32 18.68 0.57
C PHE A 38 -9.06 19.39 0.06
N HIS A 39 -8.97 20.72 0.23
CA HIS A 39 -7.75 21.46 -0.09
C HIS A 39 -6.55 20.94 0.70
N PHE A 40 -6.73 20.73 2.01
CA PHE A 40 -5.71 20.12 2.86
C PHE A 40 -5.34 18.69 2.43
N LEU A 41 -6.33 17.85 2.08
CA LEU A 41 -6.08 16.48 1.62
C LEU A 41 -5.29 16.45 0.30
N THR A 42 -5.50 17.42 -0.58
CA THR A 42 -4.74 17.54 -1.85
C THR A 42 -3.35 18.13 -1.66
N GLU A 43 -3.17 19.02 -0.68
CA GLU A 43 -1.92 19.76 -0.44
C GLU A 43 -1.48 19.67 1.04
N PRO A 44 -1.13 18.46 1.52
CA PRO A 44 -0.89 18.22 2.95
C PRO A 44 0.36 18.91 3.51
N LYS A 45 1.19 19.54 2.65
CA LYS A 45 2.40 20.27 3.06
C LYS A 45 2.08 21.62 3.71
N GLU A 46 0.86 22.13 3.58
CA GLU A 46 0.46 23.45 4.08
C GLU A 46 -0.34 23.35 5.39
N VAL A 47 0.16 22.58 6.36
CA VAL A 47 -0.52 22.37 7.66
C VAL A 47 -0.78 23.69 8.38
N GLU A 48 0.17 24.63 8.35
CA GLU A 48 0.02 25.95 8.99
C GLU A 48 -1.11 26.75 8.34
N ARG A 49 -1.21 26.76 7.01
CA ARG A 49 -2.29 27.42 6.28
C ARG A 49 -3.64 26.78 6.58
N PHE A 50 -3.70 25.45 6.65
CA PHE A 50 -4.91 24.73 7.04
C PHE A 50 -5.38 25.12 8.45
N LEU A 51 -4.46 25.19 9.42
CA LEU A 51 -4.77 25.63 10.78
C LEU A 51 -5.24 27.10 10.82
N ALA A 52 -4.65 27.97 10.00
CA ALA A 52 -5.10 29.36 9.85
C ALA A 52 -6.53 29.43 9.30
N GLN A 53 -6.83 28.69 8.22
CA GLN A 53 -8.18 28.62 7.62
C GLN A 53 -9.22 28.05 8.59
N LEU A 54 -8.87 27.02 9.38
CA LEU A 54 -9.75 26.51 10.43
C LEU A 54 -10.00 27.55 11.53
N SER A 55 -8.99 28.35 11.89
CA SER A 55 -9.13 29.41 12.89
C SER A 55 -10.03 30.54 12.39
N GLU A 56 -9.89 30.92 11.12
CA GLU A 56 -10.76 31.90 10.46
C GLU A 56 -12.20 31.40 10.34
N PHE A 57 -12.39 30.13 9.97
CA PHE A 57 -13.70 29.48 9.95
C PHE A 57 -14.34 29.45 11.34
N ALA A 58 -13.57 29.11 12.38
CA ALA A 58 -14.03 29.11 13.77
C ALA A 58 -14.52 30.51 14.20
N ALA A 59 -13.73 31.56 13.90
CA ALA A 59 -14.08 32.93 14.23
C ALA A 59 -15.35 33.40 13.50
N THR A 60 -15.46 33.13 12.19
CA THR A 60 -16.61 33.52 11.37
C THR A 60 -17.90 32.85 11.81
N ASN A 61 -17.82 31.59 12.26
CA ASN A 61 -18.99 30.79 12.61
C ASN A 61 -19.27 30.74 14.11
N GLN A 62 -18.55 31.50 14.93
CA GLN A 62 -18.67 31.53 16.39
C GLN A 62 -18.49 30.14 17.05
N ILE A 63 -17.67 29.28 16.43
CA ILE A 63 -17.34 27.96 16.95
C ILE A 63 -15.99 28.08 17.66
N SER A 64 -15.86 27.47 18.84
CA SER A 64 -14.54 27.42 19.48
C SER A 64 -13.60 26.47 18.71
N LEU A 65 -12.33 26.87 18.59
CA LEU A 65 -11.34 26.13 17.80
C LEU A 65 -11.08 24.71 18.32
N GLY A 66 -11.24 24.47 19.63
CA GLY A 66 -11.06 23.15 20.25
C GLY A 66 -12.03 22.09 19.70
N PRO A 67 -13.35 22.28 19.87
CA PRO A 67 -14.38 21.42 19.27
C PRO A 67 -14.25 21.31 17.75
N LEU A 68 -13.96 22.41 17.04
CA LEU A 68 -13.76 22.35 15.59
C LEU A 68 -12.61 21.41 15.20
N ARG A 69 -11.49 21.42 15.94
CA ARG A 69 -10.38 20.49 15.71
C ARG A 69 -10.79 19.04 15.97
N SER A 70 -11.65 18.77 16.95
CA SER A 70 -12.21 17.43 17.18
C SER A 70 -13.04 16.99 15.98
N ILE A 71 -14.00 17.83 15.58
CA ILE A 71 -14.86 17.63 14.42
C ILE A 71 -14.04 17.30 13.17
N VAL A 72 -13.01 18.09 12.88
CA VAL A 72 -12.14 17.88 11.71
C VAL A 72 -11.42 16.53 11.80
N LYS A 73 -10.89 16.14 12.98
CA LYS A 73 -10.25 14.83 13.16
C LYS A 73 -11.24 13.69 12.92
N SER A 74 -12.46 13.81 13.43
CA SER A 74 -13.55 12.86 13.22
C SER A 74 -13.97 12.78 11.76
N LEU A 75 -14.04 13.91 11.05
CA LEU A 75 -14.34 13.97 9.62
C LEU A 75 -13.24 13.32 8.77
N LEU A 76 -11.96 13.48 9.17
CA LEU A 76 -10.81 12.92 8.47
C LEU A 76 -10.69 11.39 8.59
N LEU A 77 -11.41 10.74 9.50
CA LEU A 77 -11.38 9.29 9.69
C LEU A 77 -11.77 8.54 8.40
N VAL A 78 -12.90 8.93 7.81
CA VAL A 78 -13.44 8.28 6.60
C VAL A 78 -12.54 8.49 5.38
N PRO A 79 -12.17 9.72 4.95
CA PRO A 79 -11.33 9.90 3.76
C PRO A 79 -9.94 9.27 3.93
N ASN A 80 -9.37 9.25 5.13
CA ASN A 80 -8.08 8.57 5.36
C ASN A 80 -8.19 7.04 5.19
N GLY A 81 -9.25 6.42 5.72
CA GLY A 81 -9.49 4.99 5.50
C GLY A 81 -9.91 4.69 4.06
N ALA A 82 -10.67 5.58 3.44
CA ALA A 82 -11.12 5.49 2.06
C ALA A 82 -9.96 5.52 1.07
N LEU A 83 -8.98 6.40 1.31
CA LEU A 83 -7.79 6.49 0.47
C LEU A 83 -6.92 5.23 0.57
N LYS A 84 -6.76 4.68 1.78
CA LYS A 84 -5.96 3.47 2.02
C LYS A 84 -6.57 2.22 1.40
N LYS A 85 -7.90 2.12 1.38
CA LYS A 85 -8.64 0.93 0.89
C LYS A 85 -9.21 1.10 -0.51
N GLY A 86 -9.09 2.29 -1.11
CA GLY A 86 -9.66 2.59 -2.43
C GLY A 86 -11.18 2.55 -2.46
N LEU A 87 -11.85 3.18 -1.48
CA LEU A 87 -13.31 3.14 -1.38
C LEU A 87 -14.01 4.02 -2.42
N THR A 88 -15.17 3.57 -2.88
CA THR A 88 -16.06 4.33 -3.79
C THR A 88 -16.84 5.42 -3.05
N ALA A 89 -17.43 6.35 -3.79
CA ALA A 89 -18.26 7.42 -3.23
C ALA A 89 -19.46 6.86 -2.44
N GLU A 90 -20.07 5.79 -2.92
CA GLU A 90 -21.21 5.12 -2.29
C GLU A 90 -20.80 4.50 -0.94
N GLN A 91 -19.62 3.90 -0.87
CA GLN A 91 -19.07 3.35 0.37
C GLN A 91 -18.72 4.47 1.37
N VAL A 92 -18.15 5.57 0.90
CA VAL A 92 -17.87 6.76 1.73
C VAL A 92 -19.16 7.35 2.29
N ARG A 93 -20.20 7.48 1.47
CA ARG A 93 -21.53 7.92 1.92
C ARG A 93 -22.08 7.00 3.00
N ALA A 94 -22.06 5.68 2.77
CA ALA A 94 -22.56 4.69 3.72
C ALA A 94 -21.82 4.75 5.07
N ASP A 95 -20.50 4.97 5.05
CA ASP A 95 -19.70 5.13 6.27
C ASP A 95 -20.09 6.40 7.05
N PHE A 96 -20.23 7.54 6.38
CA PHE A 96 -20.68 8.77 7.05
C PHE A 96 -22.10 8.68 7.61
N MET A 97 -23.02 8.05 6.89
CA MET A 97 -24.37 7.79 7.40
C MET A 97 -24.33 6.87 8.63
N THR A 98 -23.47 5.85 8.62
CA THR A 98 -23.29 4.94 9.77
C THR A 98 -22.72 5.66 10.99
N LEU A 99 -21.90 6.69 10.77
CA LEU A 99 -21.35 7.56 11.82
C LEU A 99 -22.36 8.60 12.34
N GLY A 100 -23.54 8.73 11.71
CA GLY A 100 -24.61 9.64 12.15
C GLY A 100 -24.62 11.00 11.46
N LEU A 101 -23.90 11.18 10.35
CA LEU A 101 -24.01 12.37 9.52
C LEU A 101 -25.34 12.36 8.74
N SER A 102 -25.97 13.52 8.57
CA SER A 102 -27.22 13.64 7.81
C SER A 102 -27.03 13.17 6.36
N GLU A 103 -28.11 12.67 5.77
CA GLU A 103 -28.07 12.11 4.41
C GLU A 103 -27.63 13.15 3.37
N GLU A 104 -28.12 14.39 3.47
CA GLU A 104 -27.78 15.47 2.55
C GLU A 104 -26.29 15.80 2.60
N LYS A 105 -25.71 15.85 3.80
CA LYS A 105 -24.28 16.14 4.03
C LYS A 105 -23.40 14.97 3.60
N ALA A 106 -23.84 13.74 3.85
CA ALA A 106 -23.15 12.54 3.40
C ALA A 106 -23.13 12.44 1.86
N ILE A 107 -24.25 12.75 1.19
CA ILE A 107 -24.33 12.85 -0.28
C ILE A 107 -23.35 13.91 -0.79
N TYR A 108 -23.41 15.13 -0.24
CA TYR A 108 -22.51 16.21 -0.65
C TYR A 108 -21.03 15.83 -0.52
N PHE A 109 -20.63 15.26 0.62
CA PHE A 109 -19.26 14.82 0.84
C PHE A 109 -18.85 13.72 -0.15
N SER A 110 -19.74 12.77 -0.43
CA SER A 110 -19.46 11.67 -1.35
C SER A 110 -19.26 12.15 -2.80
N GLU A 111 -19.98 13.18 -3.23
CA GLU A 111 -19.78 13.80 -4.54
C GLU A 111 -18.43 14.54 -4.61
N LYS A 112 -18.07 15.27 -3.55
CA LYS A 112 -16.73 15.88 -3.45
C LYS A 112 -15.63 14.82 -3.43
N TRP A 113 -15.84 13.69 -2.75
CA TRP A 113 -14.92 12.55 -2.77
C TRP A 113 -14.76 12.01 -4.18
N LYS A 114 -15.84 11.75 -4.91
CA LYS A 114 -15.83 11.24 -6.28
C LYS A 114 -15.01 12.12 -7.22
N GLN A 115 -15.13 13.44 -7.09
CA GLN A 115 -14.38 14.42 -7.89
C GLN A 115 -12.87 14.42 -7.56
N ASN A 116 -12.52 14.28 -6.28
CA ASN A 116 -11.14 14.44 -5.81
C ASN A 116 -10.36 13.12 -5.68
N ALA A 117 -11.04 11.98 -5.57
CA ALA A 117 -10.43 10.67 -5.32
C ALA A 117 -9.32 10.30 -6.33
N PRO A 118 -9.45 10.56 -7.65
CA PRO A 118 -8.36 10.28 -8.60
C PRO A 118 -7.10 11.11 -8.31
N THR A 119 -7.28 12.39 -7.97
CA THR A 119 -6.18 13.30 -7.63
C THR A 119 -5.52 12.88 -6.32
N LEU A 120 -6.32 12.56 -5.29
CA LEU A 120 -5.84 12.07 -4.00
C LEU A 120 -5.10 10.73 -4.12
N ALA A 121 -5.63 9.79 -4.92
CA ALA A 121 -4.99 8.51 -5.17
C ALA A 121 -3.66 8.69 -5.90
N ARG A 122 -3.58 9.58 -6.90
CA ARG A 122 -2.33 9.93 -7.57
C ARG A 122 -1.33 10.55 -6.60
N TRP A 123 -1.77 11.42 -5.69
CA TRP A 123 -0.92 11.97 -4.64
C TRP A 123 -0.42 10.90 -3.68
N ALA A 124 -1.29 10.02 -3.19
CA ALA A 124 -0.92 8.91 -2.30
C ALA A 124 0.06 7.93 -2.97
N VAL A 125 -0.16 7.62 -4.26
CA VAL A 125 0.75 6.81 -5.07
C VAL A 125 2.07 7.55 -5.33
N GLY A 126 2.04 8.85 -5.64
CA GLY A 126 3.24 9.67 -5.79
C GLY A 126 4.10 9.70 -4.53
N GLN A 127 3.48 9.87 -3.35
CA GLN A 127 4.14 9.74 -2.06
C GLN A 127 4.72 8.34 -1.86
N THR A 128 4.00 7.28 -2.24
CA THR A 128 4.46 5.87 -2.08
C THR A 128 5.56 5.46 -3.06
N LEU A 129 5.52 5.95 -4.31
CA LEU A 129 6.55 5.71 -5.32
C LEU A 129 7.84 6.50 -5.02
N MET A 130 7.74 7.62 -4.30
CA MET A 130 8.90 8.29 -3.70
C MET A 130 9.49 7.52 -2.50
N ILE A 131 8.80 6.49 -1.98
CA ILE A 131 9.21 5.69 -0.82
C ILE A 131 9.89 4.36 -1.22
N ASN A 132 10.04 3.99 -2.50
CA ASN A 132 10.88 2.84 -2.87
C ASN A 132 11.59 3.06 -4.21
N GLN A 133 12.23 4.22 -4.37
CA GLN A 133 12.97 4.48 -5.60
C GLN A 133 14.20 3.59 -5.66
N LEU A 134 14.35 2.81 -6.74
CA LEU A 134 15.61 2.13 -7.03
C LEU A 134 16.64 3.21 -7.39
N VAL A 135 17.57 3.47 -6.49
CA VAL A 135 18.62 4.48 -6.63
C VAL A 135 19.79 3.93 -7.42
N ASP A 136 20.14 2.67 -7.17
CA ASP A 136 21.28 2.01 -7.78
C ASP A 136 21.08 0.49 -7.79
N MET A 137 21.78 -0.20 -8.69
CA MET A 137 21.80 -1.65 -8.78
C MET A 137 23.23 -2.13 -9.05
N GLU A 138 23.79 -2.83 -8.06
CA GLU A 138 25.04 -3.58 -8.21
C GLU A 138 24.72 -5.05 -8.49
N TRP A 139 25.51 -5.70 -9.36
CA TRP A 139 25.41 -7.13 -9.58
C TRP A 139 26.78 -7.81 -9.53
N LYS A 140 26.79 -9.06 -9.05
CA LYS A 140 27.95 -9.96 -9.06
C LYS A 140 27.56 -11.24 -9.78
N PHE A 141 28.31 -11.57 -10.82
CA PHE A 141 28.22 -12.84 -11.52
C PHE A 141 29.42 -13.70 -11.15
N GLY A 142 29.16 -14.95 -10.79
CA GLY A 142 30.21 -15.90 -10.46
C GLY A 142 29.96 -17.27 -11.07
N VAL A 143 31.07 -17.92 -11.41
CA VAL A 143 31.10 -19.32 -11.84
C VAL A 143 31.97 -20.07 -10.84
N THR A 144 31.43 -21.04 -10.14
CA THR A 144 32.21 -21.93 -9.27
C THR A 144 32.55 -23.21 -10.03
N SER A 145 33.82 -23.57 -10.13
CA SER A 145 34.23 -24.88 -10.63
C SER A 145 33.90 -25.96 -9.58
N GLY A 146 33.13 -26.99 -9.97
CA GLY A 146 32.93 -28.17 -9.12
C GLY A 146 34.23 -28.98 -9.03
N SER A 147 34.77 -29.18 -7.82
CA SER A 147 36.04 -29.90 -7.60
C SER A 147 35.89 -31.43 -7.55
N SER A 148 34.67 -31.97 -7.61
CA SER A 148 34.42 -33.42 -7.52
C SER A 148 34.22 -34.02 -8.91
N GLU A 149 35.00 -35.06 -9.21
CA GLU A 149 35.11 -35.73 -10.53
C GLU A 149 33.80 -36.31 -11.10
N LEU A 150 32.69 -36.31 -10.33
CA LEU A 150 31.43 -36.94 -10.75
C LEU A 150 30.32 -35.96 -11.22
N GLU A 151 30.45 -34.64 -11.00
CA GLU A 151 29.51 -33.64 -11.53
C GLU A 151 30.26 -32.40 -12.05
N LYS A 152 30.85 -32.54 -13.24
CA LYS A 152 31.63 -31.50 -13.93
C LYS A 152 30.73 -30.45 -14.59
N VAL A 153 29.83 -29.83 -13.84
CA VAL A 153 29.14 -28.61 -14.28
C VAL A 153 29.26 -27.57 -13.18
N GLY A 154 30.09 -26.56 -13.45
CA GLY A 154 30.23 -25.44 -12.53
C GLY A 154 28.89 -24.76 -12.28
N SER A 155 28.63 -24.36 -11.04
CA SER A 155 27.41 -23.62 -10.72
C SER A 155 27.56 -22.15 -11.11
N ILE A 156 26.58 -21.62 -11.81
CA ILE A 156 26.52 -20.20 -12.17
C ILE A 156 25.62 -19.52 -11.15
N PHE A 157 26.05 -18.40 -10.58
CA PHE A 157 25.22 -17.60 -9.70
C PHE A 157 25.24 -16.12 -10.08
N LEU A 158 24.09 -15.47 -9.84
CA LEU A 158 23.88 -14.04 -9.98
C LEU A 158 23.39 -13.50 -8.64
N GLN A 159 24.12 -12.56 -8.07
CA GLN A 159 23.73 -11.83 -6.88
C GLN A 159 23.50 -10.36 -7.25
N LEU A 160 22.27 -9.89 -7.06
CA LEU A 160 21.88 -8.50 -7.22
C LEU A 160 21.84 -7.83 -5.84
N LYS A 161 22.32 -6.60 -5.76
CA LYS A 161 22.13 -5.68 -4.64
C LYS A 161 21.41 -4.46 -5.21
N LEU A 162 20.16 -4.30 -4.82
CA LEU A 162 19.34 -3.16 -5.16
C LEU A 162 19.45 -2.14 -4.03
N VAL A 163 19.78 -0.91 -4.36
CA VAL A 163 19.83 0.21 -3.43
C VAL A 163 18.51 0.95 -3.55
N VAL A 164 17.63 0.79 -2.57
CA VAL A 164 16.27 1.33 -2.61
C VAL A 164 16.15 2.46 -1.60
N LYS A 165 15.69 3.63 -2.05
CA LYS A 165 15.40 4.77 -1.18
C LYS A 165 13.99 4.66 -0.62
N LYS A 166 13.90 4.49 0.69
CA LYS A 166 12.71 4.52 1.52
C LYS A 166 12.57 5.85 2.26
N GLY A 167 11.91 6.81 1.60
CA GLY A 167 11.77 8.16 2.13
C GLY A 167 13.13 8.87 2.20
N ASN A 168 13.63 9.16 3.41
CA ASN A 168 14.96 9.75 3.61
C ASN A 168 16.07 8.72 3.85
N GLN A 169 15.74 7.43 3.94
CA GLN A 169 16.71 6.36 4.19
C GLN A 169 16.95 5.56 2.92
N THR A 170 18.15 5.01 2.80
CA THR A 170 18.52 4.11 1.70
C THR A 170 18.79 2.73 2.26
N GLU A 171 18.14 1.71 1.70
CA GLU A 171 18.26 0.32 2.13
C GLU A 171 18.83 -0.54 0.99
N ASN A 172 19.68 -1.51 1.36
CA ASN A 172 20.23 -2.49 0.42
C ASN A 172 19.40 -3.77 0.43
N VAL A 173 18.75 -4.10 -0.69
CA VAL A 173 17.99 -5.34 -0.89
C VAL A 173 18.83 -6.32 -1.72
N TYR A 174 19.07 -7.51 -1.20
CA TYR A 174 19.89 -8.52 -1.87
C TYR A 174 19.05 -9.65 -2.46
N ILE A 175 19.24 -9.95 -3.74
CA ILE A 175 18.59 -11.06 -4.46
C ILE A 175 19.69 -11.98 -4.99
N ALA A 176 19.73 -13.22 -4.52
CA ALA A 176 20.66 -14.23 -5.02
C ALA A 176 19.91 -15.34 -5.77
N LYS A 177 20.39 -15.64 -6.98
CA LYS A 177 19.89 -16.70 -7.84
C LYS A 177 21.05 -17.60 -8.23
N GLN A 178 20.88 -18.90 -8.05
CA GLN A 178 21.82 -19.90 -8.53
C GLN A 178 21.15 -20.69 -9.65
N CYS A 179 21.85 -20.77 -10.78
CA CYS A 179 21.50 -21.63 -11.89
C CYS A 179 21.99 -23.03 -11.56
N CYS A 180 21.05 -23.94 -11.29
CA CYS A 180 21.36 -25.35 -11.17
C CYS A 180 21.24 -25.97 -12.56
N VAL A 181 22.33 -26.57 -13.03
CA VAL A 181 22.29 -27.41 -14.22
C VAL A 181 21.95 -28.83 -13.76
N ALA A 182 20.71 -29.26 -14.00
CA ALA A 182 20.29 -30.61 -13.66
C ALA A 182 20.68 -31.58 -14.78
N THR A 183 21.74 -32.36 -14.57
CA THR A 183 22.02 -33.56 -15.39
C THR A 183 21.13 -34.72 -14.95
N GLY A 184 19.90 -34.74 -15.46
CA GLY A 184 19.07 -35.93 -15.68
C GLY A 184 18.87 -36.92 -14.52
N ALA A 185 17.82 -36.71 -13.72
CA ALA A 185 17.02 -37.79 -13.15
C ALA A 185 15.52 -37.50 -13.39
N ARG A 186 15.01 -38.16 -14.43
CA ARG A 186 13.60 -38.42 -14.79
C ARG A 186 12.54 -37.88 -13.79
N LEU A 187 12.09 -36.64 -13.99
CA LEU A 187 10.77 -36.21 -13.49
C LEU A 187 9.71 -36.91 -14.34
N SER A 188 9.02 -37.88 -13.76
CA SER A 188 7.91 -38.59 -14.40
C SER A 188 6.72 -37.66 -14.60
N ALA A 189 6.57 -37.12 -15.81
CA ALA A 189 5.31 -36.60 -16.33
C ALA A 189 4.36 -37.75 -16.69
N PRO A 190 3.03 -37.56 -16.68
CA PRO A 190 2.06 -38.61 -16.96
C PRO A 190 2.19 -39.07 -18.42
N ARG A 191 2.20 -40.40 -18.62
CA ARG A 191 2.36 -41.08 -19.90
C ARG A 191 1.38 -40.59 -20.97
N ARG A 192 1.90 -40.16 -22.13
CA ARG A 192 1.34 -40.54 -23.46
C ARG A 192 2.46 -40.71 -24.49
N GLY A 193 2.49 -41.90 -25.11
CA GLY A 193 2.88 -42.14 -26.51
C GLY A 193 4.32 -41.88 -26.98
N ARG A 194 5.07 -42.96 -27.21
CA ARG A 194 6.14 -43.19 -28.24
C ARG A 194 6.78 -41.98 -28.94
N HIS A 195 8.09 -41.80 -28.77
CA HIS A 195 9.17 -42.20 -29.71
C HIS A 195 10.54 -41.84 -29.09
N ARG A 196 11.51 -42.77 -29.13
CA ARG A 196 12.87 -42.59 -28.59
C ARG A 196 13.73 -41.80 -29.57
N SER A 197 14.07 -40.55 -29.22
CA SER A 197 15.31 -39.89 -29.61
C SER A 197 15.96 -39.36 -28.32
N LYS A 198 17.14 -39.88 -27.96
CA LYS A 198 17.90 -39.44 -26.78
C LYS A 198 18.59 -38.11 -27.11
N SER A 199 17.84 -37.01 -27.11
CA SER A 199 18.42 -35.69 -26.96
C SER A 199 18.63 -35.43 -25.46
N ARG A 200 19.89 -35.29 -25.02
CA ARG A 200 20.22 -34.80 -23.68
C ARG A 200 19.78 -33.33 -23.62
N ARG A 201 18.53 -33.07 -23.23
CA ARG A 201 18.08 -31.73 -22.87
C ARG A 201 18.70 -31.37 -21.52
N VAL A 202 19.64 -30.44 -21.55
CA VAL A 202 20.11 -29.73 -20.35
C VAL A 202 19.04 -28.71 -20.01
N CYS A 203 18.31 -28.91 -18.91
CA CYS A 203 17.39 -27.90 -18.40
C CYS A 203 18.10 -27.10 -17.32
N ALA A 204 18.31 -25.81 -17.59
CA ALA A 204 18.75 -24.83 -16.61
C ALA A 204 17.53 -24.32 -15.84
N TYR A 205 17.55 -24.43 -14.51
CA TYR A 205 16.51 -23.86 -13.65
C TYR A 205 17.14 -22.95 -12.59
N TRP A 206 16.45 -21.83 -12.33
CA TRP A 206 16.85 -20.85 -11.33
C TRP A 206 16.19 -21.16 -9.99
N LYS A 207 16.99 -21.36 -8.93
CA LYS A 207 16.49 -21.48 -7.55
C LYS A 207 16.65 -20.15 -6.80
N ASN A 208 15.64 -19.78 -6.02
CA ASN A 208 15.69 -18.67 -5.06
C ASN A 208 16.51 -19.09 -3.83
N LEU A 209 17.54 -18.32 -3.48
CA LEU A 209 18.38 -18.57 -2.29
C LEU A 209 18.00 -17.70 -1.08
N THR A 210 16.83 -17.06 -1.09
CA THR A 210 16.38 -16.15 -0.04
C THR A 210 15.81 -16.91 1.17
N ASN A 211 16.67 -17.64 1.88
CA ASN A 211 16.65 -17.84 3.34
C ASN A 211 17.77 -18.79 3.76
N LYS A 212 18.66 -18.34 4.66
CA LYS A 212 19.52 -19.22 5.45
C LYS A 212 18.62 -19.98 6.43
N HIS A 213 18.22 -21.20 6.10
CA HIS A 213 18.11 -22.35 6.99
C HIS A 213 17.46 -23.52 6.22
N THR A 214 18.01 -24.72 6.40
CA THR A 214 17.57 -26.03 5.89
C THR A 214 17.99 -26.45 4.47
N CYS A 215 19.29 -26.69 4.28
CA CYS A 215 19.70 -27.93 3.62
C CYS A 215 19.78 -29.02 4.69
N ALA A 216 18.65 -29.66 5.00
CA ALA A 216 18.66 -30.89 5.78
C ALA A 216 18.76 -32.08 4.82
N ASN A 217 19.83 -32.85 5.01
CA ASN A 217 20.05 -34.16 4.41
C ASN A 217 18.82 -35.05 4.55
N GLY A 218 18.39 -35.66 3.44
CA GLY A 218 17.30 -36.62 3.40
C GLY A 218 17.57 -37.75 2.41
N ALA A 219 18.79 -38.30 2.41
CA ALA A 219 19.08 -39.62 1.87
C ALA A 219 19.05 -40.62 3.04
N LYS A 220 18.02 -41.48 3.06
CA LYS A 220 17.81 -42.75 3.79
C LYS A 220 16.29 -42.95 3.78
N ARG A 221 15.68 -43.97 3.18
CA ARG A 221 16.08 -45.30 2.69
C ARG A 221 15.43 -45.55 1.34
#